data_AF-A0A7L0FXL7-F1
#
_entry.id   AF-A0A7L0FXL7-F1
#
_cell.length_a   1.000
_cell.length_b   1.000
_cell.length_c   1.000
_cell.angle_alpha   90.00
_cell.angle_beta   90.00
_cell.angle_gamma   90.00
#
_symmetry.space_group_name_H-M   'P 1'
#
loop_
_entity.id
_entity.type
_entity.pdbx_description
1 polymer ?
#
loop_
_entity_poly.entity_id
_entity_poly.type
_entity_poly.pdbx_seq_one_letter_code
_entity_poly.pdbx_strand_id
1 'polypeptide(L)'
;MRCLGASPTPGEVQRHLHLHKIDRNAELDFSTFLNIMYRQMKQEEPETEILTALSMIDRQKRGVITVSELRAKLTRLGEKLSEEEVDDLLKEVKVGPNGTIKYEEFVRIICLPMADY
;
A
#
# COMPACT_ATOMS: atom_id res chain seq x y z
N MET A 1 7.38 -1.11 -13.70
CA MET A 1 7.49 -1.31 -12.23
C MET A 1 6.53 -2.39 -11.77
N ARG A 2 5.20 -2.20 -11.91
CA ARG A 2 4.17 -3.21 -11.55
C ARG A 2 4.34 -4.58 -12.19
N CYS A 3 4.60 -4.63 -13.49
CA CYS A 3 4.89 -5.90 -14.19
C CYS A 3 6.20 -6.60 -13.74
N LEU A 4 7.02 -5.93 -12.92
CA LEU A 4 8.24 -6.49 -12.35
C LEU A 4 8.07 -6.83 -10.87
N GLY A 5 6.84 -6.89 -10.37
CA GLY A 5 6.49 -7.26 -8.99
C GLY A 5 6.52 -6.13 -7.97
N ALA A 6 6.95 -4.93 -8.34
CA ALA A 6 6.94 -3.77 -7.44
C ALA A 6 5.62 -2.99 -7.54
N SER A 7 5.07 -2.51 -6.43
CA SER A 7 3.79 -1.79 -6.41
C SER A 7 3.93 -0.35 -5.92
N PRO A 8 4.67 0.52 -6.65
CA PRO A 8 4.88 1.89 -6.21
C PRO A 8 3.56 2.68 -6.25
N THR A 9 3.41 3.49 -5.21
CA THR A 9 2.45 4.57 -5.09
C THR A 9 2.73 5.69 -6.10
N PRO A 10 1.70 6.41 -6.60
CA PRO A 10 1.89 7.62 -7.41
C PRO A 10 2.93 8.62 -6.87
N GLY A 11 2.98 8.82 -5.56
CA GLY A 11 3.90 9.70 -4.85
C GLY A 11 5.33 9.17 -4.84
N GLU A 12 5.54 7.85 -4.73
CA GLU A 12 6.85 7.23 -4.92
C GLU A 12 7.32 7.39 -6.37
N VAL A 13 6.46 7.14 -7.35
CA VAL A 13 6.80 7.37 -8.77
C VAL A 13 7.20 8.82 -8.99
N GLN A 14 6.43 9.78 -8.47
CA GLN A 14 6.73 11.20 -8.59
C GLN A 14 8.04 11.58 -7.90
N ARG A 15 8.33 10.97 -6.75
CA ARG A 15 9.61 11.15 -6.04
C ARG A 15 10.79 10.64 -6.88
N HIS A 16 10.67 9.47 -7.51
CA HIS A 16 11.70 8.94 -8.41
C HIS A 16 11.95 9.88 -9.59
N LEU A 17 10.90 10.36 -10.25
CA LEU A 17 11.03 11.34 -11.35
C LEU A 17 11.74 12.61 -10.89
N HIS A 18 11.36 13.17 -9.74
CA HIS A 18 11.98 14.38 -9.19
C HIS A 18 13.46 14.17 -8.85
N LEU A 19 13.81 13.05 -8.19
CA LEU A 19 15.19 12.74 -7.81
C LEU A 19 16.12 12.61 -9.02
N HIS A 20 15.60 12.11 -10.14
CA HIS A 20 16.35 11.96 -11.38
C HIS A 20 16.20 13.15 -12.34
N LYS A 21 15.51 14.24 -11.92
CA LYS A 21 15.26 15.44 -12.73
C LYS A 21 14.58 15.13 -14.07
N ILE A 22 13.64 14.19 -14.06
CA ILE A 22 12.90 13.75 -15.23
C ILE A 22 11.54 14.41 -15.21
N ASP A 23 11.18 15.07 -16.31
CA ASP A 23 9.84 15.62 -16.49
C ASP A 23 8.80 14.51 -16.62
N ARG A 24 7.56 14.78 -16.21
CA ARG A 24 6.47 13.78 -16.22
C ARG A 24 6.21 13.14 -17.58
N ASN A 25 6.54 13.85 -18.67
CA ASN A 25 6.32 13.40 -20.05
C ASN A 25 7.63 13.07 -20.78
N ALA A 26 8.77 13.07 -20.08
CA ALA A 26 10.04 12.74 -20.69
C ALA A 26 10.19 11.22 -20.84
N GLU A 27 10.92 10.81 -21.88
CA GLU A 27 11.30 9.41 -22.06
C GLU A 27 12.39 9.02 -21.04
N LEU A 28 12.27 7.81 -20.53
CA LEU A 28 13.19 7.22 -19.56
C LEU A 28 14.12 6.26 -20.27
N ASP A 29 15.42 6.50 -20.18
CA ASP A 29 16.39 5.50 -20.63
C ASP A 29 16.37 4.27 -19.70
N PHE A 30 16.78 3.13 -20.25
CA PHE A 30 16.73 1.87 -19.53
C PHE A 30 17.64 1.84 -18.29
N SER A 31 18.80 2.49 -18.33
CA SER A 31 19.74 2.51 -17.20
C SER A 31 19.17 3.27 -16.00
N THR A 32 18.49 4.38 -16.27
CA THR A 32 17.78 5.19 -15.27
C THR A 32 16.58 4.43 -14.72
N PHE A 33 15.83 3.71 -15.56
CA PHE A 33 14.77 2.83 -15.11
C PHE A 33 15.27 1.73 -14.15
N LEU A 34 16.40 1.07 -14.46
CA LEU A 34 16.99 0.07 -13.57
C LEU A 34 17.41 0.66 -12.22
N ASN A 35 17.93 1.89 -12.21
CA ASN A 35 18.29 2.56 -10.96
C ASN A 35 17.04 2.83 -10.10
N ILE A 36 15.97 3.35 -10.70
CA ILE A 36 14.68 3.59 -10.04
C ILE A 36 14.11 2.28 -9.48
N MET A 37 14.08 1.22 -10.29
CA MET A 37 13.61 -0.11 -9.88
C MET A 37 14.41 -0.66 -8.71
N TYR A 38 15.74 -0.61 -8.78
CA TYR A 38 16.61 -1.09 -7.70
C TYR A 38 16.34 -0.37 -6.38
N ARG A 39 16.10 0.95 -6.44
CA ARG A 39 15.78 1.75 -5.25
C ARG A 39 14.39 1.43 -4.71
N GLN A 40 13.39 1.30 -5.58
CA GLN A 40 12.02 0.92 -5.16
C GLN A 40 12.02 -0.43 -4.46
N MET A 41 12.65 -1.45 -5.05
CA MET A 41 12.69 -2.81 -4.49
C MET A 41 13.42 -2.89 -3.13
N LYS A 42 14.33 -1.96 -2.85
CA LYS A 42 15.00 -1.87 -1.54
C LYS A 42 14.16 -1.17 -0.47
N GLN A 43 13.14 -0.41 -0.88
CA GLN A 43 12.30 0.38 0.03
C GLN A 43 10.96 -0.32 0.34
N GLU A 44 10.51 -1.24 -0.51
CA GLU A 44 9.25 -1.95 -0.30
C GLU A 44 9.37 -3.01 0.81
N GLU A 45 9.04 -2.62 2.05
CA GLU A 45 8.53 -3.53 3.08
C GLU A 45 7.06 -3.20 3.39
N PRO A 46 6.13 -3.35 2.41
CA PRO A 46 4.75 -2.89 2.54
C PRO A 46 4.03 -3.55 3.72
N GLU A 47 4.30 -4.84 3.97
CA GLU A 47 3.74 -5.57 5.11
C GLU A 47 4.14 -4.92 6.45
N THR A 48 5.44 -4.69 6.66
CA THR A 48 5.96 -4.07 7.89
C THR A 48 5.42 -2.65 8.08
N GLU A 49 5.39 -1.85 7.01
CA GLU A 49 4.93 -0.46 7.06
C GLU A 49 3.44 -0.36 7.40
N ILE A 50 2.60 -1.17 6.73
CA ILE A 50 1.15 -1.15 6.96
C ILE A 50 0.82 -1.71 8.35
N LEU A 51 1.47 -2.80 8.79
CA LEU A 51 1.32 -3.33 10.15
C LEU A 51 1.70 -2.29 11.20
N THR A 52 2.82 -1.59 10.99
CA THR A 52 3.27 -0.54 11.91
C THR A 52 2.25 0.59 11.98
N ALA A 53 1.74 1.07 10.84
CA ALA A 53 0.73 2.12 10.80
C ALA A 53 -0.58 1.71 11.50
N LEU A 54 -1.04 0.47 11.29
CA LEU A 54 -2.26 -0.05 11.94
C LEU A 54 -2.06 -0.27 13.44
N SER A 55 -0.86 -0.70 13.87
CA SER A 55 -0.53 -0.83 15.29
C SER A 55 -0.52 0.51 16.03
N MET A 56 -0.15 1.61 15.35
CA MET A 56 -0.22 2.96 15.92
C MET A 56 -1.65 3.45 16.12
N ILE A 57 -2.60 2.91 15.35
CA ILE A 57 -4.03 3.20 15.48
C ILE A 57 -4.62 2.43 16.67
N ASP A 58 -4.26 1.15 16.82
CA ASP A 58 -4.68 0.32 17.94
C ASP A 58 -3.87 0.60 19.21
N ARG A 59 -4.15 1.73 19.86
CA ARG A 59 -3.51 2.18 21.11
C ARG A 59 -3.54 1.13 22.23
N GLN A 60 -4.52 0.24 22.20
CA GLN A 60 -4.72 -0.80 23.21
C GLN A 60 -4.02 -2.11 22.83
N LYS A 61 -3.40 -2.20 21.65
CA LYS A 61 -2.71 -3.40 21.13
C LYS A 61 -3.57 -4.67 21.20
N ARG A 62 -4.86 -4.53 20.86
CA ARG A 62 -5.82 -5.63 20.78
C ARG A 62 -5.61 -6.53 19.56
N GLY A 63 -4.84 -6.08 18.56
CA GLY A 63 -4.67 -6.82 17.31
C GLY A 63 -5.80 -6.59 16.30
N VAL A 64 -6.72 -5.65 16.57
CA VAL A 64 -7.94 -5.45 15.79
C VAL A 64 -8.27 -3.97 15.59
N ILE A 65 -8.86 -3.66 14.44
CA ILE A 65 -9.37 -2.33 14.09
C ILE A 65 -10.81 -2.44 13.60
N THR A 66 -11.64 -1.42 13.81
CA THR A 66 -13.00 -1.42 13.25
C THR A 66 -12.97 -1.09 11.75
N VAL A 67 -13.93 -1.63 11.00
CA VAL A 67 -14.08 -1.33 9.55
C VAL A 67 -14.19 0.18 9.31
N SER A 68 -14.94 0.88 10.16
CA SER A 68 -15.14 2.33 10.07
C SER A 68 -13.85 3.12 10.30
N GLU A 69 -13.04 2.73 11.29
CA GLU A 69 -11.73 3.37 11.54
C GLU A 69 -10.75 3.11 10.40
N LEU A 70 -10.70 1.87 9.88
CA LEU A 70 -9.84 1.52 8.77
C LEU A 70 -10.21 2.32 7.52
N ARG A 71 -11.49 2.34 7.14
CA ARG A 71 -12.01 3.15 6.02
C ARG A 71 -11.66 4.62 6.20
N ALA A 72 -11.97 5.21 7.36
CA ALA A 72 -11.68 6.61 7.63
C ALA A 72 -10.17 6.94 7.55
N LYS A 73 -9.28 5.98 7.82
CA LYS A 73 -7.84 6.20 7.70
C LYS A 73 -7.38 6.13 6.26
N LEU A 74 -7.81 5.11 5.51
CA LEU A 74 -7.44 4.91 4.11
C LEU A 74 -7.95 6.03 3.19
N THR A 75 -9.08 6.68 3.52
CA THR A 75 -9.61 7.79 2.73
C THR A 75 -9.11 9.17 3.17
N ARG A 76 -8.44 9.29 4.33
CA ARG A 76 -8.01 10.59 4.88
C ARG A 76 -6.50 10.80 4.95
N LEU A 77 -5.70 9.74 5.01
CA LEU A 77 -4.26 9.82 5.29
C LEU A 77 -3.42 9.41 4.09
N GLY A 78 -2.37 10.19 3.81
CA GLY A 78 -1.43 9.90 2.73
C GLY A 78 -2.09 9.96 1.35
N GLU A 79 -1.84 8.93 0.55
CA GLU A 79 -2.53 8.72 -0.72
C GLU A 79 -3.90 8.13 -0.47
N LYS A 80 -4.90 8.99 -0.67
CA LYS A 80 -6.27 8.66 -0.34
C LYS A 80 -6.81 7.68 -1.36
N LEU A 81 -7.29 6.56 -0.85
CA LEU A 81 -8.15 5.67 -1.61
C LEU A 81 -9.56 6.27 -1.68
N SER A 82 -10.24 6.01 -2.78
CA SER A 82 -11.66 6.22 -2.93
C SER A 82 -12.46 5.23 -2.07
N GLU A 83 -13.72 5.54 -1.79
CA GLU A 83 -14.61 4.62 -1.06
C GLU A 83 -14.76 3.29 -1.81
N GLU A 84 -14.82 3.32 -3.15
CA GLU A 84 -14.88 2.12 -4.00
C GLU A 84 -13.64 1.25 -3.87
N GLU A 85 -12.43 1.85 -3.92
CA GLU A 85 -11.18 1.11 -3.73
C GLU A 85 -11.08 0.48 -2.33
N VAL A 86 -11.58 1.18 -1.31
CA VAL A 86 -11.62 0.64 0.06
C VAL A 86 -12.60 -0.53 0.15
N ASP A 87 -13.77 -0.42 -0.49
CA ASP A 87 -14.75 -1.50 -0.54
C ASP A 87 -14.19 -2.74 -1.24
N ASP A 88 -13.46 -2.55 -2.35
CA ASP A 88 -12.76 -3.62 -3.06
C ASP A 88 -11.69 -4.30 -2.18
N LEU A 89 -10.89 -3.53 -1.44
CA LEU A 89 -9.91 -4.07 -0.49
C LEU A 89 -10.55 -4.86 0.65
N LEU A 90 -11.76 -4.48 1.07
CA LEU A 90 -12.46 -5.12 2.18
C LEU A 90 -13.28 -6.34 1.76
N LYS A 91 -13.49 -6.56 0.45
CA LYS A 91 -14.34 -7.62 -0.08
C LYS A 91 -13.94 -9.03 0.36
N GLU A 92 -12.65 -9.30 0.40
CA GLU A 92 -12.09 -10.61 0.75
C GLU A 92 -11.73 -10.71 2.25
N VAL A 93 -11.97 -9.66 3.02
CA VAL A 93 -11.56 -9.55 4.42
C VAL A 93 -12.65 -10.06 5.35
N LYS A 94 -12.29 -10.98 6.24
CA LYS A 94 -13.23 -11.50 7.24
C LYS A 94 -13.52 -10.45 8.31
N VAL A 95 -14.77 -10.03 8.37
CA VAL A 95 -15.27 -9.12 9.41
C VAL A 95 -15.84 -9.92 10.57
N GLY A 96 -15.33 -9.66 11.78
CA GLY A 96 -15.82 -10.28 13.00
C GLY A 96 -17.21 -9.79 13.42
N PRO A 97 -17.82 -10.44 14.44
CA PRO A 97 -19.20 -10.15 14.87
C PRO A 97 -19.43 -8.71 15.37
N ASN A 98 -18.37 -7.99 15.73
CA ASN A 98 -18.43 -6.61 16.21
C ASN A 98 -18.00 -5.57 15.15
N GLY A 99 -17.93 -5.96 13.86
CA GLY A 99 -17.44 -5.06 12.80
C GLY A 99 -15.93 -4.80 12.88
N THR A 100 -15.18 -5.72 13.47
CA THR A 100 -13.72 -5.62 13.67
C THR A 100 -12.97 -6.54 12.72
N ILE A 101 -11.81 -6.08 12.26
CA ILE A 101 -10.89 -6.80 11.39
C ILE A 101 -9.58 -7.02 12.15
N LYS A 102 -9.00 -8.21 12.02
CA LYS A 102 -7.62 -8.47 12.45
C LYS A 102 -6.68 -7.88 11.42
N TYR A 103 -5.90 -6.87 11.79
CA TYR A 103 -5.07 -6.16 10.80
C TYR A 103 -3.97 -7.05 10.20
N GLU A 104 -3.49 -8.08 10.92
CA GLU A 104 -2.53 -9.05 10.35
C GLU A 104 -3.14 -9.84 9.20
N GLU A 105 -4.41 -10.25 9.32
CA GLU A 105 -5.12 -10.95 8.25
C GLU A 105 -5.38 -10.00 7.08
N PHE A 106 -5.77 -8.76 7.36
CA PHE A 106 -5.92 -7.71 6.35
C PHE A 106 -4.64 -7.48 5.55
N VAL A 107 -3.50 -7.27 6.24
CA VAL A 107 -2.21 -7.03 5.59
C VAL A 107 -1.79 -8.23 4.75
N ARG A 108 -1.97 -9.45 5.25
CA ARG A 108 -1.71 -10.66 4.45
C ARG A 108 -2.55 -10.69 3.18
N ILE A 109 -3.85 -10.38 3.25
CA ILE A 109 -4.72 -10.39 2.07
C ILE A 109 -4.24 -9.40 1.00
N ILE A 110 -3.87 -8.18 1.40
CA ILE A 110 -3.50 -7.11 0.45
C ILE A 110 -2.04 -7.19 -0.02
N CYS A 111 -1.16 -7.83 0.75
CA CYS A 111 0.25 -8.02 0.40
C CYS A 111 0.53 -9.38 -0.24
N LEU A 112 -0.45 -10.29 -0.28
CA LEU A 112 -0.33 -11.52 -1.05
C LEU A 112 -0.11 -11.15 -2.52
N PRO A 113 0.92 -11.70 -3.19
CA PRO A 113 1.00 -11.56 -4.63
C PRO A 113 -0.29 -12.14 -5.22
N MET A 114 -0.98 -11.39 -6.06
CA MET A 114 -2.07 -11.95 -6.85
C MET A 114 -1.49 -13.18 -7.53
N ALA A 115 -2.07 -14.35 -7.26
CA ALA A 115 -1.62 -15.59 -7.89
C ALA A 115 -1.72 -15.39 -9.40
N ASP A 116 -0.56 -15.25 -10.06
CA ASP A 116 -0.47 -15.26 -11.51
C ASP A 116 -1.11 -16.55 -12.01
N TYR A 117 -2.10 -16.43 -12.92
CA TYR A 117 -2.76 -17.53 -13.62
C TYR A 117 -2.06 -17.80 -14.95
#